data_AF-A0A7C4FM91-F1
#
_entry.id   AF-A0A7C4FM91-F1
#
_cell.length_a   1.000
_cell.length_b   1.000
_cell.length_c   1.000
_cell.angle_alpha   90.00
_cell.angle_beta   90.00
_cell.angle_gamma   90.00
#
_symmetry.space_group_name_H-M   'P 1'
#
loop_
_entity.id
_entity.type
_entity.pdbx_description
1 polymer ?
#
loop_
_entity_poly.entity_id
_entity_poly.type
_entity_poly.pdbx_seq_one_letter_code
_entity_poly.pdbx_strand_id
1 'polypeptide(L)' 'MFTVYGYPYKGKVYSISPNMIEIARNVPSLEKIIVVLYVNENMAWSELPKAILFEEALKEAKGNFKFEQISFDNPV' A
#
# COMPACT_ATOMS: atom_id res chain seq x y z
N MET A 1 1.66 -0.54 -5.29
CA MET A 1 1.85 -1.40 -4.10
C MET A 1 0.87 -0.97 -3.03
N PHE A 2 0.14 -1.90 -2.45
CA PHE A 2 -0.67 -1.68 -1.24
C PHE A 2 0.06 -2.32 -0.05
N THR A 3 0.14 -1.61 1.08
CA THR A 3 0.90 -2.07 2.25
C THR A 3 0.39 -1.45 3.54
N VAL A 4 0.88 -1.95 4.67
CA VAL A 4 0.73 -1.34 6.00
C VAL A 4 2.08 -0.83 6.49
N TYR A 5 2.11 -0.06 7.58
CA TYR A 5 3.38 0.30 8.25
C TYR A 5 3.92 -0.84 9.13
N GLY A 6 3.00 -1.59 9.70
CA GLY A 6 3.29 -2.70 10.59
C GLY A 6 2.03 -3.46 10.92
N TYR A 7 2.20 -4.56 11.64
CA TYR A 7 1.10 -5.42 12.06
C TYR A 7 1.32 -5.96 13.47
N PRO A 8 0.25 -6.22 14.22
CA PRO A 8 0.35 -6.89 15.50
C PRO A 8 0.48 -8.40 15.28
N TYR A 9 1.43 -9.02 15.97
CA TYR A 9 1.60 -10.46 15.99
C TYR A 9 2.08 -10.90 17.36
N LYS A 10 1.40 -11.88 17.97
CA LYS A 10 1.73 -12.41 19.31
C LYS A 10 1.93 -11.32 20.37
N GLY A 11 1.04 -10.32 20.39
CA GLY A 11 1.06 -9.22 21.37
C GLY A 11 2.16 -8.18 21.15
N LYS A 12 2.89 -8.23 20.02
CA LYS A 12 3.92 -7.25 19.65
C LYS A 12 3.60 -6.62 18.30
N VAL A 13 3.99 -5.36 18.11
CA VAL A 13 3.89 -4.69 16.82
C VAL A 13 5.19 -4.87 16.05
N TYR A 14 5.08 -5.38 14.82
CA TYR A 14 6.21 -5.55 13.90
C TYR A 14 6.13 -4.49 12.81
N SER A 15 7.20 -3.73 12.64
CA SER A 15 7.34 -2.79 11.53
C SER A 15 7.70 -3.54 10.25
N ILE A 16 7.07 -3.18 9.14
CA ILE A 16 7.44 -3.63 7.80
C ILE A 16 8.05 -2.51 6.96
N SER A 17 8.27 -1.33 7.57
CA SER A 17 8.84 -0.16 6.91
C SER A 17 10.16 -0.44 6.19
N PRO A 18 11.16 -1.14 6.80
CA PRO A 18 12.44 -1.39 6.13
C PRO A 18 12.28 -2.17 4.82
N ASN A 19 11.46 -3.22 4.82
CA ASN A 19 11.20 -4.05 3.65
C ASN A 19 10.49 -3.26 2.55
N MET A 20 9.52 -2.44 2.93
CA MET A 20 8.80 -1.57 2.00
C MET A 20 9.74 -0.55 1.32
N ILE A 21 10.65 0.07 2.09
CA ILE A 21 11.64 1.01 1.55
C ILE A 21 12.58 0.31 0.57
N GLU A 22 13.05 -0.88 0.91
CA GLU A 22 13.91 -1.69 0.04
C GLU A 22 13.22 -2.05 -1.28
N ILE A 23 11.96 -2.50 -1.23
CA ILE A 23 11.16 -2.79 -2.43
C ILE A 23 10.97 -1.52 -3.26
N ALA A 24 10.58 -0.41 -2.63
CA ALA A 24 10.34 0.86 -3.34
C ALA A 24 11.59 1.38 -4.07
N ARG A 25 12.79 1.15 -3.52
CA ARG A 25 14.06 1.53 -4.16
C ARG A 25 14.44 0.62 -5.33
N ASN A 26 14.10 -0.67 -5.26
CA ASN A 26 14.54 -1.67 -6.24
C ASN A 26 13.49 -2.00 -7.31
N VAL A 27 12.26 -1.50 -7.20
CA VAL A 27 11.20 -1.68 -8.20
C VAL A 27 10.91 -0.34 -8.90
N PRO A 28 11.65 0.03 -9.95
CA PRO A 28 11.49 1.33 -10.62
C PRO A 28 10.12 1.49 -11.30
N SER A 29 9.50 0.39 -11.73
CA SER A 29 8.14 0.36 -12.30
C SER A 29 7.04 0.64 -11.26
N LEU A 30 7.37 0.74 -9.98
CA LEU A 30 6.40 1.06 -8.95
C LEU A 30 5.94 2.50 -9.08
N GLU A 31 4.69 2.71 -9.48
CA GLU A 31 4.14 4.05 -9.73
C GLU A 31 3.58 4.72 -8.47
N LYS A 32 2.89 3.95 -7.62
CA LYS A 32 2.21 4.45 -6.42
C LYS A 32 2.31 3.45 -5.28
N ILE A 33 2.51 3.97 -4.08
CA ILE A 33 2.52 3.22 -2.82
C ILE A 33 1.33 3.70 -1.99
N ILE A 34 0.40 2.82 -1.67
CA ILE A 34 -0.78 3.14 -0.89
C ILE A 34 -0.63 2.48 0.47
N VAL A 35 -0.56 3.30 1.52
CA VAL A 35 -0.25 2.85 2.88
C VAL A 35 -1.49 2.92 3.76
N VAL A 36 -1.84 1.80 4.39
CA VAL A 36 -2.90 1.70 5.40
C VAL A 36 -2.28 1.80 6.80
N LEU A 37 -2.75 2.74 7.62
CA LEU A 37 -2.27 2.93 9.00
C LEU A 37 -2.92 1.92 9.96
N TYR A 38 -2.36 0.72 10.03
CA TYR A 38 -2.97 -0.38 10.77
C TYR A 38 -2.65 -0.40 12.28
N VAL A 39 -1.47 0.07 12.72
CA VAL A 39 -0.99 -0.08 14.11
C VAL A 39 -0.39 1.18 14.75
N ASN A 40 0.03 2.19 13.97
CA ASN A 40 0.47 3.50 14.48
C ASN A 40 0.62 4.54 13.35
N GLU A 41 0.46 5.82 13.67
CA GLU A 41 0.28 6.95 12.72
C GLU A 41 1.55 7.76 12.44
N ASN A 42 2.59 7.62 13.27
CA ASN A 42 3.80 8.43 13.16
C ASN A 42 4.81 7.80 12.19
N MET A 43 4.74 8.23 10.94
CA MET A 43 5.59 7.76 9.85
C MET A 43 6.46 8.89 9.29
N ALA A 44 7.74 8.60 9.09
CA ALA A 44 8.64 9.48 8.34
C ALA A 44 8.45 9.24 6.83
N TRP A 45 7.62 10.07 6.20
CA TRP A 45 7.25 9.95 4.78
C TRP A 45 8.37 10.30 3.79
N SER A 46 9.45 10.93 4.26
CA SER A 46 10.54 11.43 3.41
C SER A 46 11.26 10.32 2.62
N GLU A 47 11.21 9.07 3.09
CA GLU A 47 11.88 7.95 2.43
C GLU A 47 11.04 7.29 1.32
N LEU A 48 9.78 7.71 1.14
CA LEU A 48 8.83 7.10 0.19
C LEU A 48 8.08 8.19 -0.60
N PRO A 49 8.74 8.85 -1.57
CA PRO A 49 8.16 9.99 -2.29
C PRO A 49 6.93 9.63 -3.16
N LYS A 50 6.68 8.34 -3.42
CA LYS A 50 5.51 7.83 -4.16
C LYS A 50 4.39 7.33 -3.26
N ALA A 51 4.51 7.53 -1.94
CA ALA A 51 3.55 7.05 -0.96
C ALA A 51 2.46 8.08 -0.69
N ILE A 52 1.23 7.59 -0.63
CA ILE A 52 0.04 8.30 -0.16
C ILE A 52 -0.69 7.43 0.86
N LEU A 53 -1.50 8.08 1.70
CA LEU A 53 -2.36 7.36 2.62
C LEU A 53 -3.53 6.71 1.88
N PHE A 54 -3.99 5.57 2.39
CA PHE A 54 -5.19 4.91 1.86
C PHE A 54 -6.41 5.85 1.83
N GLU A 55 -6.57 6.69 2.85
CA GLU A 55 -7.66 7.68 2.90
C GLU A 55 -7.54 8.76 1.81
N GLU A 56 -6.33 9.08 1.36
CA GLU A 56 -6.13 9.99 0.22
C GLU A 56 -6.46 9.28 -1.09
N ALA A 57 -6.05 8.01 -1.23
CA ALA A 57 -6.38 7.18 -2.38
C ALA A 57 -7.91 6.99 -2.54
N LEU A 58 -8.63 6.80 -1.43
CA LEU A 58 -10.10 6.70 -1.44
C LEU A 58 -10.77 7.99 -1.91
N LYS A 59 -10.21 9.16 -1.57
CA LYS A 59 -10.73 10.45 -2.05
C LYS A 59 -10.51 10.62 -3.56
N GLU A 60 -9.43 10.07 -4.11
CA GLU A 60 -9.19 10.02 -5.56
C GLU A 60 -10.12 9.01 -6.26
N ALA A 61 -10.40 7.88 -5.61
CA ALA A 61 -11.23 6.80 -6.13
C ALA A 61 -12.73 7.16 -6.09
N LYS A 62 -13.17 8.03 -7.01
CA LYS A 62 -14.58 8.41 -7.19
C LYS A 62 -15.19 7.72 -8.40
N GLY A 63 -16.39 7.18 -8.25
CA GLY A 63 -17.20 6.71 -9.38
C GLY A 63 -18.07 5.49 -9.08
N ASN A 64 -18.82 5.05 -10.09
CA ASN A 64 -19.53 3.79 -10.07
C ASN A 64 -18.58 2.68 -10.53
N PHE A 65 -18.04 1.91 -9.58
CA PHE A 65 -17.26 0.73 -9.90
C PHE A 65 -18.16 -0.30 -10.59
N LYS A 66 -17.73 -0.76 -11.77
CA LYS A 66 -18.36 -1.84 -12.49
C LYS A 66 -17.46 -3.05 -12.42
N PHE A 67 -18.07 -4.21 -12.24
CA PHE A 67 -17.35 -5.47 -12.38
C PHE A 67 -16.99 -5.68 -13.85
N GLU A 68 -15.71 -5.91 -14.14
CA GLU A 68 -15.25 -6.25 -15.48
C GLU A 68 -15.47 -7.74 -15.73
N GLN A 69 -16.19 -8.09 -16.80
CA GLN A 69 -16.31 -9.48 -17.24
C GLN A 69 -15.05 -9.87 -18.00
N ILE A 70 -14.28 -10.81 -17.45
CA ILE A 70 -13.03 -11.31 -18.03
C ILE A 70 -13.25 -12.69 -18.67
N SER A 71 -12.42 -13.05 -19.65
CA SER A 71 -12.47 -14.38 -20.30
C SER A 71 -11.98 -15.48 -19.36
N PHE A 72 -12.35 -16.73 -19.67
CA PHE A 72 -11.96 -17.92 -18.89
C PHE A 72 -10.45 -18.11 -18.77
N ASP A 73 -9.67 -17.65 -19.76
CA ASP A 73 -8.21 -17.80 -19.78
C ASP A 73 -7.48 -16.77 -18.89
N ASN A 74 -8.19 -15.84 -18.25
CA ASN A 74 -7.56 -14.92 -17.30
C ASN A 74 -7.13 -15.67 -16.03
N PRO A 75 -6.01 -15.27 -15.39
CA PRO A 75 -5.58 -15.84 -14.12
C PRO A 75 -6.70 -15.77 -13.07
N VAL A 76 -6.95 -16.92 -12.42
CA VAL A 76 -7.88 -17.04 -11.29
C VAL A 76 -7.20 -16.81 -9.95
#